data_AF-A0A229QX56-F1
#
_entry.id   AF-A0A229QX56-F1
#
_cell.length_a   1.000
_cell.length_b   1.000
_cell.length_c   1.000
_cell.angle_alpha   90.00
_cell.angle_beta   90.00
_cell.angle_gamma   90.00
#
_symmetry.space_group_name_H-M   'P 1'
#
loop_
_entity.id
_entity.type
_entity.pdbx_description
1 polymer ?
#
loop_
_entity_poly.entity_id
_entity_poly.type
_entity_poly.pdbx_seq_one_letter_code
_entity_poly.pdbx_strand_id
1 'polypeptide(L)'
;MVESACELTGAPFGALSVFDSGEFIRFADAWAEPPPEDESRVVPIRLRGRIFGMLYLARKPDGEEFTEAEDDLLVALTAAAGVVIENAALFDQVQRRERWLEASYHVTGALLTDQDLTATLHLIAERARVVAGGTAGAVALPSGDGQLVFEIVEPPGPDADKLAGVAVPT
;
A
#
# COMPACT_ATOMS: atom_id res chain seq x y z
N MET A 1 7.36 18.02 -7.00
CA MET A 1 7.02 17.46 -8.33
C MET A 1 5.78 18.14 -8.89
N VAL A 2 4.62 18.04 -8.23
CA VAL A 2 3.40 18.76 -8.64
C VAL A 2 3.66 20.26 -8.76
N GLU A 3 4.21 20.86 -7.70
CA GLU A 3 4.63 22.27 -7.70
C GLU A 3 5.57 22.62 -8.85
N SER A 4 6.64 21.84 -9.05
CA SER A 4 7.58 22.03 -10.15
C SER A 4 6.93 21.91 -11.53
N ALA A 5 5.95 21.01 -11.70
CA ALA A 5 5.20 20.88 -12.95
C ALA A 5 4.31 22.10 -13.20
N CYS A 6 3.66 22.63 -12.15
CA CYS A 6 2.90 23.87 -12.23
C CYS A 6 3.79 25.06 -12.60
N GLU A 7 4.97 25.21 -11.96
CA GLU A 7 5.93 26.27 -12.25
C GLU A 7 6.46 26.22 -13.70
N LEU A 8 6.76 25.01 -14.20
CA LEU A 8 7.29 24.82 -15.55
C LEU A 8 6.27 25.12 -16.65
N THR A 9 4.98 25.02 -16.34
CA THR A 9 3.91 25.07 -17.35
C THR A 9 2.94 26.23 -17.17
N GLY A 10 3.02 26.96 -16.05
CA GLY A 10 2.04 27.98 -15.70
C GLY A 10 0.67 27.43 -15.29
N ALA A 11 0.52 26.11 -15.10
CA ALA A 11 -0.72 25.53 -14.59
C ALA A 11 -1.00 26.03 -13.17
N PRO A 12 -2.24 26.45 -12.84
CA PRO A 12 -2.55 27.05 -11.54
C PRO A 12 -2.51 26.03 -10.39
N PHE A 13 -2.75 24.76 -10.70
CA PHE A 13 -2.65 23.65 -9.77
C PHE A 13 -2.49 22.33 -10.54
N GLY A 14 -2.01 21.32 -9.82
CA GLY A 14 -1.77 20.00 -10.36
C GLY A 14 -2.05 18.95 -9.29
N ALA A 15 -2.15 17.69 -9.71
CA ALA A 15 -2.22 16.57 -8.79
C ALA A 15 -1.43 15.38 -9.29
N LEU A 16 -0.97 14.55 -8.36
CA LEU A 16 -0.30 13.29 -8.66
C LEU A 16 -1.10 12.13 -8.10
N SER A 17 -1.27 11.07 -8.88
CA SER A 17 -1.78 9.80 -8.41
C SER A 17 -0.74 8.71 -8.62
N VAL A 18 -0.57 7.81 -7.66
CA VAL A 18 0.33 6.65 -7.74
C VAL A 18 -0.50 5.37 -7.67
N PHE A 19 -0.17 4.40 -8.52
CA PHE A 19 -0.76 3.08 -8.48
C PHE A 19 -0.06 2.23 -7.43
N ASP A 20 -0.82 1.73 -6.46
CA ASP A 20 -0.39 0.66 -5.56
C ASP A 20 -1.47 -0.41 -5.54
N SER A 21 -1.09 -1.67 -5.75
CA SER A 21 -1.98 -2.83 -5.56
C SER A 21 -3.32 -2.79 -6.31
N GLY A 22 -3.45 -1.97 -7.37
CA GLY A 22 -4.67 -1.79 -8.15
C GLY A 22 -5.53 -0.59 -7.74
N GLU A 23 -5.16 0.15 -6.70
CA GLU A 23 -5.86 1.36 -6.24
C GLU A 23 -5.01 2.63 -6.46
N PHE A 24 -5.71 3.75 -6.66
CA PHE A 24 -5.12 5.08 -6.73
C PHE A 24 -4.84 5.59 -5.31
N ILE A 25 -3.58 5.57 -4.89
CA ILE A 25 -3.19 6.16 -3.61
C ILE A 25 -2.92 7.65 -3.81
N ARG A 26 -3.91 8.43 -3.38
CA ARG A 26 -3.95 9.84 -2.92
C ARG A 26 -3.19 10.93 -3.68
N PHE A 27 -3.95 12.00 -3.94
CA PHE A 27 -3.58 13.25 -4.59
C PHE A 27 -2.75 14.17 -3.69
N ALA A 28 -1.60 14.61 -4.19
CA ALA A 28 -1.02 15.87 -3.76
C ALA A 28 -1.77 16.99 -4.50
N ASP A 29 -2.72 17.61 -3.80
CA ASP A 29 -3.19 18.98 -4.04
C ASP A 29 -4.28 19.18 -5.13
N ALA A 30 -5.21 20.10 -4.82
CA ALA A 30 -6.35 20.61 -5.59
C ALA A 30 -7.57 19.71 -5.92
N TRP A 31 -7.43 18.43 -6.29
CA TRP A 31 -8.58 17.58 -6.66
C TRP A 31 -8.83 16.39 -5.71
N ALA A 32 -10.11 16.07 -5.48
CA ALA A 32 -10.54 14.89 -4.71
C ALA A 32 -10.62 13.60 -5.57
N GLU A 33 -10.88 13.76 -6.87
CA GLU A 33 -10.98 12.72 -7.89
C GLU A 33 -10.26 13.18 -9.17
N PRO A 34 -9.88 12.28 -10.09
CA PRO A 34 -9.24 12.68 -11.35
C PRO A 34 -10.12 13.67 -12.12
N PRO A 35 -9.59 14.84 -12.52
CA PRO A 35 -10.35 15.79 -13.32
C PRO A 35 -10.75 15.17 -14.68
N PRO A 36 -11.88 15.61 -15.27
CA PRO A 36 -12.24 15.25 -16.64
C PRO A 36 -11.09 15.52 -17.63
N GLU A 37 -11.01 14.73 -18.70
CA GLU A 37 -9.98 14.90 -19.74
C GLU A 37 -10.02 16.30 -20.38
N ASP A 38 -11.20 16.91 -20.46
CA ASP A 38 -11.39 18.25 -21.06
C ASP A 38 -10.86 19.40 -20.18
N GLU A 39 -10.67 19.14 -18.88
CA GLU A 39 -10.28 20.15 -17.88
C GLU A 39 -8.80 20.05 -17.47
N SER A 40 -8.10 19.01 -17.94
CA SER A 40 -6.74 18.74 -17.47
C SER A 40 -5.82 18.13 -18.53
N ARG A 41 -4.54 18.42 -18.40
CA ARG A 41 -3.48 17.67 -19.10
C ARG A 41 -3.04 16.52 -18.22
N VAL A 42 -3.15 15.30 -18.76
CA VAL A 42 -2.74 14.07 -18.06
C VAL A 42 -1.43 13.57 -18.63
N VAL A 43 -0.41 13.46 -17.77
CA VAL A 43 0.92 12.96 -18.12
C VAL A 43 1.22 11.70 -17.32
N PRO A 44 1.42 10.55 -17.98
CA PRO A 44 1.65 9.27 -17.30
C PRO A 44 3.08 9.18 -16.78
N ILE A 45 3.22 8.75 -15.53
CA ILE A 45 4.51 8.40 -14.94
C ILE A 45 4.86 6.99 -15.37
N ARG A 46 5.89 6.88 -16.22
CA ARG A 46 6.33 5.61 -16.78
C ARG A 46 7.79 5.34 -16.46
N LEU A 47 8.08 4.07 -16.21
CA LEU A 47 9.44 3.57 -16.16
C LEU A 47 9.49 2.19 -16.81
N ARG A 48 10.42 2.01 -17.75
CA ARG A 48 10.63 0.74 -18.49
C ARG A 48 9.33 0.14 -19.07
N GLY A 49 8.44 0.99 -19.57
CA GLY A 49 7.17 0.57 -20.19
C GLY A 49 6.02 0.29 -19.22
N ARG A 50 6.24 0.39 -17.91
CA ARG A 50 5.20 0.26 -16.89
C ARG A 50 4.75 1.64 -16.40
N ILE A 51 3.44 1.84 -16.25
CA ILE A 51 2.85 3.05 -15.64
C ILE A 51 2.79 2.86 -14.12
N PHE A 52 3.35 3.83 -13.39
CA PHE A 52 3.35 3.87 -11.93
C PHE A 52 2.39 4.93 -11.37
N GLY A 53 1.89 5.83 -12.21
CA GLY A 53 0.98 6.89 -11.78
C GLY A 53 0.61 7.83 -12.91
N MET A 54 -0.17 8.85 -12.58
CA MET A 54 -0.59 9.93 -13.48
C MET A 54 -0.39 11.28 -12.80
N LEU A 55 0.24 12.21 -13.51
CA LEU A 55 0.29 13.63 -13.18
C LEU A 55 -0.84 14.34 -13.93
N TYR A 56 -1.65 15.10 -13.20
CA TYR A 56 -2.74 15.94 -13.71
C TYR A 56 -2.32 17.39 -13.57
N LEU A 57 -2.52 18.19 -14.61
CA LEU A 57 -2.29 19.63 -14.58
C LEU A 57 -3.54 20.34 -15.06
N ALA A 58 -3.96 21.37 -14.32
CA ALA A 58 -5.10 22.18 -14.72
C ALA A 58 -4.72 22.95 -15.98
N ARG A 59 -5.71 23.26 -16.82
CA ARG A 59 -5.49 24.15 -17.95
C ARG A 59 -4.94 25.50 -17.48
N LYS A 60 -4.13 26.12 -18.33
CA LYS A 60 -3.57 27.44 -18.07
C LYS A 60 -4.68 28.49 -17.96
N PRO A 61 -4.56 29.50 -17.08
CA PRO A 61 -5.63 30.48 -16.84
C PRO A 61 -5.94 31.38 -18.04
N ASP A 62 -4.96 31.54 -18.94
CA ASP A 62 -5.05 32.28 -20.20
C ASP A 62 -5.75 31.49 -21.32
N GLY A 63 -6.07 30.21 -21.08
CA GLY A 63 -6.71 29.32 -22.04
C GLY A 63 -5.76 28.73 -23.07
N GLU A 64 -4.45 29.03 -22.99
CA GLU A 64 -3.44 28.47 -23.90
C GLU A 64 -3.27 26.96 -23.68
N GLU A 65 -2.94 26.28 -24.77
CA GLU A 65 -2.55 24.87 -24.71
C GLU A 65 -1.11 24.72 -24.20
N PHE A 66 -0.80 23.53 -23.70
CA PHE A 66 0.58 23.19 -23.36
C PHE A 66 1.40 23.08 -24.65
N THR A 67 2.56 23.74 -24.65
CA THR A 67 3.51 23.74 -25.76
C THR A 67 4.29 22.43 -25.82
N GLU A 68 4.85 22.11 -26.98
CA GLU A 68 5.72 20.93 -27.15
C GLU A 68 6.93 20.95 -26.20
N ALA A 69 7.51 22.12 -25.95
CA ALA A 69 8.63 22.27 -25.02
C ALA A 69 8.22 21.98 -23.56
N GLU A 70 7.01 22.37 -23.18
CA GLU A 70 6.45 22.03 -21.86
C GLU A 70 6.17 20.54 -21.74
N ASP A 71 5.61 19.93 -22.79
CA ASP A 71 5.40 18.48 -22.83
C ASP A 71 6.72 17.70 -22.69
N ASP A 72 7.79 18.11 -23.38
CA ASP A 72 9.12 17.50 -23.25
C ASP A 72 9.66 17.59 -21.82
N LEU A 73 9.49 18.74 -21.17
CA LEU A 73 9.88 18.95 -19.77
C LEU A 73 9.05 18.07 -18.82
N LEU A 74 7.75 17.96 -19.05
CA LEU A 74 6.86 17.09 -18.27
C LEU A 74 7.21 15.61 -18.43
N VAL A 75 7.58 15.18 -19.65
CA VAL A 75 8.05 13.82 -19.90
C VAL A 75 9.35 13.55 -19.13
N ALA A 76 10.31 14.47 -19.15
CA ALA A 76 11.54 14.32 -18.38
C ALA A 76 11.27 14.27 -16.86
N LEU A 77 10.40 15.14 -16.36
CA LEU A 77 10.01 15.18 -14.95
C LEU A 77 9.34 13.88 -14.50
N THR A 78 8.37 13.39 -15.28
CA THR A 78 7.65 12.14 -15.00
C THR A 78 8.53 10.90 -15.15
N ALA A 79 9.55 10.92 -16.01
CA ALA A 79 10.54 9.85 -16.07
C ALA A 79 11.40 9.78 -14.78
N ALA A 80 11.87 10.92 -14.28
CA ALA A 80 12.62 10.99 -13.02
C ALA A 80 11.74 10.56 -11.82
N ALA A 81 10.48 10.97 -11.82
CA ALA A 81 9.47 10.54 -10.86
C ALA A 81 9.33 9.01 -10.79
N GLY A 82 9.24 8.36 -11.96
CA GLY A 82 9.10 6.92 -12.06
C GLY A 82 10.24 6.16 -11.37
N VAL A 83 11.48 6.65 -11.50
CA VAL A 83 12.65 6.05 -10.84
C VAL A 83 12.55 6.15 -9.32
N VAL A 84 12.16 7.31 -8.81
CA VAL A 84 12.00 7.53 -7.37
C VAL A 84 10.89 6.64 -6.79
N ILE A 85 9.76 6.55 -7.48
CA ILE A 85 8.62 5.71 -7.07
C ILE A 85 8.99 4.23 -7.09
N GLU A 86 9.65 3.74 -8.15
CA GLU A 86 10.10 2.34 -8.22
C GLU A 86 11.07 2.02 -7.08
N ASN A 87 12.03 2.91 -6.80
CA ASN A 87 12.98 2.72 -5.70
C ASN A 87 12.28 2.67 -4.33
N ALA A 88 11.30 3.55 -4.09
CA ALA A 88 10.53 3.53 -2.85
C ALA A 88 9.73 2.23 -2.69
N ALA A 89 9.08 1.77 -3.77
CA ALA A 89 8.33 0.51 -3.77
C ALA A 89 9.23 -0.70 -3.53
N LEU A 90 10.41 -0.75 -4.16
CA LEU A 90 11.41 -1.79 -3.94
C LEU A 90 11.92 -1.78 -2.49
N PHE A 91 12.21 -0.60 -1.95
CA PHE A 91 12.66 -0.46 -0.57
C PHE A 91 11.60 -0.96 0.43
N ASP A 92 10.33 -0.61 0.23
CA ASP A 92 9.24 -1.09 1.08
C ASP A 92 9.03 -2.61 0.96
N GLN A 93 9.20 -3.17 -0.25
CA GLN A 93 9.20 -4.63 -0.44
C GLN A 93 10.32 -5.33 0.34
N VAL A 94 11.54 -4.76 0.34
CA VAL A 94 12.67 -5.29 1.14
C VAL A 94 12.33 -5.22 2.63
N GLN A 95 11.85 -4.09 3.13
CA GLN A 95 11.46 -3.92 4.54
C GLN A 95 10.35 -4.88 4.97
N ARG A 96 9.35 -5.12 4.12
CA ARG A 96 8.30 -6.14 4.37
C ARG A 96 8.90 -7.55 4.45
N ARG A 97 9.83 -7.88 3.56
CA ARG A 97 10.50 -9.18 3.56
C ARG A 97 11.39 -9.38 4.79
N GLU A 98 12.10 -8.36 5.24
CA GLU A 98 12.89 -8.41 6.48
C GLU A 98 11.99 -8.66 7.69
N ARG A 99 10.90 -7.90 7.84
CA ARG A 99 9.90 -8.13 8.90
C ARG A 99 9.32 -9.54 8.86
N TRP A 100 9.04 -10.06 7.66
CA TRP A 100 8.56 -11.45 7.50
C TRP A 100 9.58 -12.49 7.92
N LEU A 101 10.85 -12.32 7.54
CA LEU A 101 11.92 -13.23 7.92
C LEU A 101 12.14 -13.20 9.43
N GLU A 102 12.21 -12.02 10.04
CA GLU A 102 12.35 -11.86 11.49
C GLU A 102 11.21 -12.54 12.25
N ALA A 103 9.96 -12.33 11.80
CA ALA A 103 8.80 -13.01 12.38
C ALA A 103 8.90 -14.54 12.25
N SER A 104 9.31 -15.04 11.07
CA SER A 104 9.47 -16.48 10.83
C SER A 104 10.56 -17.10 11.70
N TYR A 105 11.68 -16.40 11.88
CA TYR A 105 12.76 -16.82 12.79
C TYR A 105 12.28 -16.88 14.25
N HIS A 106 11.54 -15.87 14.70
CA HIS A 106 10.96 -15.87 16.05
C HIS A 106 9.99 -17.03 16.27
N VAL A 107 9.09 -17.29 15.31
CA VAL A 107 8.14 -18.40 15.38
C VAL A 107 8.86 -19.75 15.40
N THR A 108 9.82 -19.94 14.49
CA THR A 108 10.60 -21.19 14.43
C THR A 108 11.42 -21.39 15.70
N GLY A 109 12.00 -20.32 16.24
CA GLY A 109 12.70 -20.33 17.52
C GLY A 109 11.78 -20.77 18.65
N ALA A 110 10.61 -20.13 18.81
CA ALA A 110 9.61 -20.47 19.82
C ALA A 110 9.17 -21.94 19.73
N LEU A 111 8.85 -22.43 18.52
CA LEU A 111 8.48 -23.82 18.28
C LEU A 111 9.59 -24.83 18.64
N LEU A 112 10.86 -24.44 18.50
CA LEU A 112 12.01 -25.28 18.84
C LEU A 112 12.41 -25.18 20.33
N THR A 113 12.07 -24.07 21.00
CA THR A 113 12.41 -23.83 22.40
C THR A 113 11.30 -24.21 23.38
N ASP A 114 10.04 -24.26 22.97
CA ASP A 114 8.95 -24.33 23.95
C ASP A 114 8.21 -25.66 24.04
N GLN A 115 8.02 -26.05 25.31
CA GLN A 115 7.13 -27.08 25.82
C GLN A 115 5.71 -26.54 26.09
N ASP A 116 5.46 -25.24 25.82
CA ASP A 116 4.16 -24.58 25.90
C ASP A 116 3.66 -24.09 24.52
N LEU A 117 2.81 -24.94 23.92
CA LEU A 117 2.15 -24.69 22.63
C LEU A 117 1.31 -23.41 22.64
N THR A 118 0.69 -23.06 23.78
CA THR A 118 -0.25 -21.93 23.88
C THR A 118 0.47 -20.60 23.68
N ALA A 119 1.60 -20.41 24.36
CA ALA A 119 2.41 -19.19 24.24
C ALA A 119 2.94 -18.99 22.81
N THR A 120 3.29 -20.08 22.13
CA THR A 120 3.77 -20.03 20.73
C THR A 120 2.66 -19.62 19.77
N LEU A 121 1.44 -20.13 19.94
CA LEU A 121 0.30 -19.79 19.09
C LEU A 121 -0.14 -18.32 19.27
N HIS A 122 -0.07 -17.76 20.48
CA HIS A 122 -0.23 -16.32 20.74
C HIS A 122 0.79 -15.48 19.95
N LEU A 123 2.06 -15.87 20.00
CA LEU A 123 3.12 -15.18 19.25
C LEU A 123 2.86 -15.23 17.72
N ILE A 124 2.41 -16.37 17.20
CA ILE A 124 2.07 -16.53 15.78
C ILE A 124 0.91 -15.60 15.39
N ALA A 125 -0.19 -15.60 16.16
CA ALA A 125 -1.36 -14.76 15.91
C ALA A 125 -0.99 -13.26 15.86
N GLU A 126 -0.21 -12.80 16.85
CA GLU A 126 0.24 -11.42 16.94
C GLU A 126 1.16 -11.04 15.78
N ARG A 127 2.12 -11.90 15.42
CA ARG A 127 3.03 -11.63 14.30
C ARG A 127 2.31 -11.61 12.96
N ALA A 128 1.37 -12.52 12.74
CA ALA A 128 0.54 -12.53 11.53
C ALA A 128 -0.29 -11.24 11.40
N ARG A 129 -0.89 -10.79 12.51
CA ARG A 129 -1.62 -9.51 12.57
C ARG A 129 -0.76 -8.32 12.16
N VAL A 130 0.42 -8.19 12.77
CA VAL A 130 1.35 -7.07 12.52
C VAL A 130 1.85 -7.08 11.08
N VAL A 131 2.22 -8.24 10.53
CA VAL A 131 2.70 -8.36 9.15
C VAL A 131 1.60 -8.02 8.15
N ALA A 132 0.38 -8.51 8.38
CA ALA A 132 -0.74 -8.29 7.47
C ALA A 132 -1.34 -6.86 7.58
N GLY A 133 -0.90 -6.05 8.54
CA GLY A 133 -1.52 -4.76 8.84
C GLY A 133 -2.96 -4.90 9.35
N GLY A 134 -3.30 -6.06 9.92
CA GLY A 134 -4.65 -6.38 10.38
C GLY A 134 -4.98 -5.77 11.74
N THR A 135 -6.26 -5.54 11.99
CA THR A 135 -6.79 -5.11 13.30
C THR A 135 -6.79 -6.25 14.32
N ALA A 136 -6.91 -7.50 13.86
CA ALA A 136 -6.84 -8.70 14.70
C ALA A 136 -6.14 -9.86 13.95
N GLY A 137 -5.55 -10.79 14.69
CA GLY A 137 -5.00 -12.05 14.18
C GLY A 137 -5.49 -13.20 15.06
N ALA A 138 -5.82 -14.35 14.46
CA ALA A 138 -6.36 -15.49 15.20
C ALA A 138 -5.79 -16.80 14.68
N VAL A 139 -5.69 -17.79 15.57
CA VAL A 139 -5.36 -19.17 15.22
C VAL A 139 -6.56 -20.05 15.52
N ALA A 140 -6.98 -20.81 14.50
CA ALA A 140 -8.05 -21.79 14.64
C ALA A 140 -7.48 -23.21 14.48
N LEU A 141 -7.88 -24.10 15.38
CA LEU A 141 -7.50 -25.51 15.32
C LEU A 141 -8.69 -26.37 14.86
N PRO A 142 -8.43 -27.44 14.10
CA PRO A 142 -9.48 -28.38 13.70
C PRO A 142 -10.04 -29.12 14.92
N SER A 143 -11.35 -29.04 15.09
CA SER A 143 -12.15 -29.92 15.93
C SER A 143 -12.63 -31.12 15.10
N GLY A 144 -12.76 -32.28 15.73
CA GLY A 144 -12.97 -33.60 15.11
C GLY A 144 -14.20 -33.78 14.22
N ASP A 145 -14.98 -32.73 13.98
CA ASP A 145 -16.24 -32.71 13.22
C ASP A 145 -16.21 -31.81 11.97
N GLY A 146 -15.03 -31.51 11.42
CA GLY A 146 -14.92 -30.61 10.24
C GLY A 146 -15.25 -29.17 10.59
N GLN A 147 -14.88 -28.75 11.79
CA GLN A 147 -15.01 -27.38 12.27
C GLN A 147 -13.65 -26.86 12.73
N LEU A 148 -13.41 -25.58 12.54
CA LEU A 148 -12.26 -24.86 13.09
C LEU A 148 -12.75 -24.08 14.31
N VAL A 149 -12.09 -24.27 15.45
CA VAL A 149 -12.37 -23.49 16.67
C VAL A 149 -11.25 -22.47 16.82
N PHE A 150 -11.60 -21.18 16.90
CA PHE A 150 -10.63 -20.13 17.22
C PHE A 150 -10.17 -20.28 18.66
N GLU A 151 -8.94 -20.73 18.86
CA GLU A 151 -8.38 -20.93 20.19
C GLU A 151 -7.71 -19.65 20.71
N ILE A 152 -7.14 -18.86 19.79
CA ILE A 152 -6.37 -17.65 20.12
C ILE A 152 -6.77 -16.50 19.21
N VAL A 153 -6.92 -15.31 19.80
CA VAL A 153 -7.20 -14.05 19.11
C VAL A 153 -6.36 -12.93 19.74
N GLU A 154 -5.68 -12.15 18.90
CA GLU A 154 -4.79 -11.04 19.26
C GLU A 154 -5.21 -9.74 18.55
N PRO A 155 -5.12 -8.56 19.19
CA PRO A 155 -4.80 -8.37 20.61
C PRO A 155 -5.96 -8.80 21.53
N PRO A 156 -5.71 -9.16 22.79
CA PRO A 156 -6.75 -9.46 23.76
C PRO A 156 -7.66 -8.24 23.97
N GLY A 157 -8.96 -8.48 24.10
CA GLY A 157 -9.95 -7.43 24.23
C GLY A 157 -11.38 -7.95 24.10
N PRO A 158 -12.39 -7.08 24.29
CA PRO A 158 -13.79 -7.48 24.34
C PRO A 158 -14.32 -8.10 23.03
N ASP A 159 -13.63 -7.90 21.91
CA ASP A 159 -13.95 -8.58 20.64
C ASP A 159 -13.17 -9.90 20.46
N ALA A 160 -12.00 -10.04 21.09
CA ALA A 160 -11.26 -11.31 21.16
C ALA A 160 -12.02 -12.35 22.01
N ASP A 161 -12.61 -11.93 23.13
CA ASP A 161 -13.42 -12.80 24.00
C ASP A 161 -14.70 -13.31 23.30
N LYS A 162 -15.20 -12.58 22.30
CA LYS A 162 -16.36 -12.99 21.50
C LYS A 162 -16.01 -13.98 20.40
N LEU A 163 -14.74 -14.01 19.98
CA LEU A 163 -14.24 -14.82 18.87
C LEU A 163 -13.54 -16.08 19.37
N ALA A 164 -12.91 -16.04 20.55
CA ALA A 164 -12.33 -17.21 21.20
C ALA A 164 -13.42 -18.26 21.51
N GLY A 165 -13.19 -19.50 21.07
CA GLY A 165 -14.13 -20.61 21.20
C GLY A 165 -15.21 -20.68 20.10
N VAL A 166 -15.24 -19.73 19.15
CA VAL A 166 -16.18 -19.79 18.03
C VAL A 166 -15.77 -20.88 17.04
N ALA A 167 -16.70 -21.79 16.78
CA ALA A 167 -16.54 -22.84 15.78
C ALA A 167 -17.05 -22.38 14.41
N VAL A 168 -16.23 -22.54 13.38
CA VAL A 168 -16.55 -22.22 11.98
C VAL A 168 -16.45 -23.49 11.15
N PRO A 169 -17.43 -23.82 10.29
CA PRO A 169 -17.31 -24.96 9.39
C PRO A 169 -16.16 -24.77 8.39
N THR A 170 -15.40 -25.83 8.11
CA THR A 170 -14.39 -25.87 7.02
C THR A 170 -14.99 -25.96 5.64
#